data_AF-J0KKH9-F1
#
_entry.id   AF-J0KKH9-F1
#
_cell.length_a   1.000
_cell.length_b   1.000
_cell.length_c   1.000
_cell.angle_alpha   90.00
_cell.angle_beta   90.00
_cell.angle_gamma   90.00
#
_symmetry.space_group_name_H-M   'P 1'
#
loop_
_entity.id
_entity.type
_entity.pdbx_description
1 polymer ?
#
loop_
_entity_poly.entity_id
_entity_poly.type
_entity_poly.pdbx_seq_one_letter_code
_entity_poly.pdbx_strand_id
1 'polypeptide(L)'
;MTMLEGQYVLANDSVVHFRFEDVSEFELEGFNQQNVLSSLNLSIDADLLHVEFEHCYQFSGEFRARKGMVMEVTPFKPETDL
;
A
#
# COMPACT_ATOMS: atom_id res chain seq x y z
N MET A 1 -19.77 -0.95 -5.55
CA MET A 1 -18.50 -1.69 -5.70
C MET A 1 -18.57 -2.42 -7.01
N THR A 2 -17.61 -2.15 -7.91
CA THR A 2 -17.53 -2.75 -9.24
C THR A 2 -16.18 -3.47 -9.36
N MET A 3 -16.13 -4.56 -10.12
CA MET A 3 -14.87 -5.22 -10.45
C MET A 3 -14.37 -4.70 -11.79
N LEU A 4 -13.15 -4.17 -11.83
CA LEU A 4 -12.46 -3.72 -13.05
C LEU A 4 -11.06 -4.32 -13.07
N GLU A 5 -10.70 -5.03 -14.15
CA GLU A 5 -9.38 -5.66 -14.31
C GLU A 5 -8.92 -6.52 -13.11
N GLY A 6 -9.87 -7.17 -12.42
CA GLY A 6 -9.55 -8.00 -11.24
C GLY A 6 -9.44 -7.22 -9.93
N GLN A 7 -9.74 -5.93 -9.91
CA GLN A 7 -9.69 -5.06 -8.73
C GLN A 7 -11.10 -4.64 -8.30
N TYR A 8 -11.39 -4.70 -6.99
CA TYR A 8 -12.62 -4.16 -6.43
C TYR A 8 -12.47 -2.65 -6.25
N VAL A 9 -13.33 -1.88 -6.93
CA VAL A 9 -13.29 -0.42 -6.89
C VAL A 9 -14.62 0.20 -6.48
N LEU A 10 -14.52 1.24 -5.67
CA LEU A 10 -15.60 2.12 -5.26
C LEU A 10 -15.53 3.44 -6.05
N ALA A 11 -16.69 4.09 -6.20
CA ALA A 11 -16.82 5.31 -7.00
C ALA A 11 -15.95 6.49 -6.52
N ASN A 12 -15.45 6.43 -5.29
CA ASN A 12 -14.66 7.48 -4.65
C ASN A 12 -13.26 6.99 -4.26
N ASP A 13 -12.77 5.89 -4.84
CA ASP A 13 -11.41 5.44 -4.57
C ASP A 13 -10.40 6.43 -5.13
N SER A 14 -9.19 6.42 -4.56
CA SER A 14 -8.07 7.23 -5.01
C SER A 14 -6.80 6.40 -4.98
N VAL A 15 -5.95 6.62 -5.98
CA VAL A 15 -4.58 6.09 -5.99
C VAL A 15 -3.70 7.09 -5.26
N VAL A 16 -3.00 6.62 -4.22
CA VAL A 16 -2.08 7.43 -3.43
C VAL A 16 -0.66 6.94 -3.69
N HIS A 17 0.20 7.82 -4.19
CA HIS A 17 1.61 7.52 -4.39
C HIS A 17 2.42 8.00 -3.19
N PHE A 18 3.12 7.07 -2.54
CA PHE A 18 4.04 7.37 -1.44
C PHE A 18 5.49 7.26 -1.89
N ARG A 19 6.35 8.12 -1.33
CA ARG A 19 7.80 8.00 -1.41
C ARG A 19 8.36 7.86 0.00
N PHE A 20 9.10 6.78 0.21
CA PHE A 20 9.84 6.53 1.45
C PHE A 20 11.34 6.69 1.18
N GLU A 21 12.03 7.43 2.04
CA GLU A 21 13.47 7.73 1.93
C GLU A 21 14.22 7.10 3.10
N ASP A 22 15.46 6.66 2.84
CA ASP A 22 16.32 5.92 3.77
C ASP A 22 15.61 4.70 4.39
N VAL A 23 15.14 3.79 3.52
CA VAL A 23 14.48 2.56 3.93
C VAL A 23 15.48 1.58 4.55
N SER A 24 15.09 0.97 5.67
CA SER A 24 15.86 -0.04 6.40
C SER A 24 14.95 -1.12 6.95
N GLU A 25 15.54 -2.24 7.39
CA GLU A 25 14.82 -3.33 8.06
C GLU A 25 13.60 -3.82 7.24
N PHE A 26 13.80 -3.95 5.93
CA PHE A 26 12.75 -4.41 5.02
C PHE A 26 12.61 -5.92 5.13
N GLU A 27 11.41 -6.36 5.49
CA GLU A 27 11.02 -7.78 5.53
C GLU A 27 9.75 -7.98 4.69
N LEU A 28 9.75 -9.04 3.89
CA LEU A 28 8.60 -9.42 3.08
C LEU A 28 8.56 -10.94 2.95
N GLU A 29 7.52 -11.54 3.49
CA GLU A 29 7.29 -12.99 3.44
C GLU A 29 5.95 -13.31 2.80
N GLY A 30 5.88 -14.46 2.14
CA GLY A 30 4.62 -14.99 1.62
C GLY A 30 3.99 -14.22 0.46
N PHE A 31 4.64 -13.18 -0.10
CA PHE A 31 4.10 -12.38 -1.21
C PHE A 31 3.89 -13.21 -2.49
N ASN A 32 2.64 -13.31 -2.94
CA ASN A 32 2.20 -14.08 -4.08
C ASN A 32 0.86 -13.55 -4.64
N GLN A 33 0.39 -14.17 -5.73
CA GLN A 33 -0.83 -13.79 -6.46
C GLN A 33 -2.16 -13.89 -5.68
N GLN A 34 -2.15 -14.48 -4.48
CA GLN A 34 -3.34 -14.60 -3.62
C GLN A 34 -3.45 -13.48 -2.59
N ASN A 35 -2.41 -12.65 -2.43
CA ASN A 35 -2.43 -11.59 -1.42
C ASN A 35 -3.27 -10.41 -1.91
N VAL A 36 -4.27 -10.06 -1.11
CA VAL A 36 -5.05 -8.82 -1.26
C VAL A 36 -4.89 -8.07 0.05
N LEU A 37 -4.21 -6.93 -0.01
CA LEU A 37 -4.01 -6.06 1.15
C LEU A 37 -5.15 -5.06 1.24
N SER A 38 -5.72 -4.88 2.42
CA SER A 38 -6.80 -3.91 2.62
C SER A 38 -6.35 -2.68 3.40
N SER A 39 -5.22 -2.76 4.10
CA SER A 39 -4.64 -1.64 4.85
C SER A 39 -3.12 -1.53 4.72
N LEU A 40 -2.65 -0.29 4.85
CA LEU A 40 -1.26 0.08 5.10
C LEU A 40 -1.23 0.82 6.45
N ASN A 41 -0.54 0.26 7.44
CA ASN A 41 -0.44 0.85 8.76
C ASN A 41 0.85 1.68 8.84
N LEU A 42 0.72 2.91 9.36
CA LEU A 42 1.83 3.84 9.51
C LEU A 42 1.92 4.24 10.97
N SER A 43 3.08 4.02 11.59
CA SER A 43 3.36 4.44 12.96
C SER A 43 4.74 5.08 13.07
N ILE A 44 4.97 5.84 14.15
CA ILE A 44 6.28 6.44 14.42
C ILE A 44 6.88 5.71 15.61
N ASP A 45 8.08 5.16 15.42
CA ASP A 45 8.88 4.48 16.44
C ASP A 45 10.29 5.05 16.46
N ALA A 46 10.75 5.55 17.60
CA ALA A 46 12.09 6.13 17.80
C ALA A 46 12.55 7.08 16.67
N ASP A 47 11.68 8.01 16.27
CA ASP A 47 11.88 8.98 15.17
C ASP A 47 11.99 8.39 13.75
N LEU A 48 11.67 7.10 13.58
CA LEU A 48 11.53 6.44 12.29
C LEU A 48 10.06 6.19 11.98
N LEU A 49 9.71 6.31 10.69
CA LEU A 49 8.43 5.87 10.18
C LEU A 49 8.46 4.37 10.00
N HIS A 50 7.63 3.65 10.75
CA HIS A 50 7.38 2.24 10.56
C HIS A 50 6.17 2.07 9.65
N VAL A 51 6.36 1.29 8.58
CA VAL A 51 5.35 1.01 7.56
C VAL A 51 5.11 -0.49 7.57
N GLU A 52 3.87 -0.87 7.86
CA GLU A 52 3.46 -2.27 7.94
C GLU A 52 2.34 -2.50 6.93
N PHE A 53 2.50 -3.54 6.12
CA PHE A 53 1.43 -4.05 5.28
C PHE A 53 0.54 -4.95 6.12
N GLU A 54 -0.78 -4.77 6.02
CA GLU A 54 -1.72 -5.64 6.72
C GLU A 54 -1.42 -7.12 6.43
N HIS A 55 -1.31 -7.90 7.50
CA HIS A 55 -1.16 -9.34 7.40
C HIS A 55 -2.36 -9.96 6.66
N CYS A 56 -2.08 -10.70 5.60
CA CYS A 56 -3.07 -11.52 4.89
C CYS A 56 -2.46 -12.88 4.58
N TYR A 57 -3.24 -13.90 4.23
CA TYR A 57 -2.82 -15.29 3.93
C TYR A 57 -1.29 -15.53 3.78
N GLN A 58 -0.61 -15.94 4.86
CA GLN A 58 0.85 -16.20 4.95
C GLN A 58 1.78 -15.03 4.61
N PHE A 59 1.22 -13.89 4.22
CA PHE A 59 1.89 -12.66 3.94
C PHE A 59 2.08 -11.83 5.21
N SER A 60 3.29 -11.34 5.36
CA SER A 60 3.68 -10.29 6.27
C SER A 60 4.72 -9.43 5.58
N GLY A 61 4.67 -8.13 5.82
CA GLY A 61 5.71 -7.27 5.32
C GLY A 61 5.74 -5.96 6.09
N GLU A 62 6.94 -5.49 6.35
CA GLU A 62 7.17 -4.23 7.02
C GLU A 62 8.52 -3.65 6.64
N PHE A 63 8.67 -2.36 6.86
CA PHE A 63 9.96 -1.69 6.80
C PHE A 63 9.96 -0.43 7.65
N ARG A 64 11.16 0.08 7.92
CA ARG A 64 11.37 1.40 8.51
C ARG A 64 11.88 2.37 7.47
N ALA A 65 11.54 3.64 7.62
CA ALA A 65 12.03 4.72 6.78
C ALA A 65 12.29 5.97 7.63
N ARG A 66 13.28 6.78 7.24
CA ARG A 66 13.50 8.08 7.90
C ARG A 66 12.41 9.09 7.57
N LYS A 67 11.85 9.01 6.36
CA LYS A 67 10.87 9.96 5.86
C LYS A 67 9.89 9.28 4.93
N GLY A 68 8.61 9.59 5.09
CA GLY A 68 7.54 9.26 4.15
C GLY A 68 6.86 10.52 3.64
N MET A 69 6.50 10.55 2.37
CA MET A 69 5.79 11.66 1.75
C MET A 69 4.72 11.14 0.80
N VAL A 70 3.53 11.75 0.85
CA VAL A 70 2.54 11.61 -0.21
C VAL A 70 3.00 12.45 -1.40
N MET A 71 3.29 11.79 -2.50
CA MET A 71 3.71 12.44 -3.75
C MET A 71 2.51 12.95 -4.53
N GLU A 72 1.46 12.14 -4.60
CA GLU A 72 0.29 12.39 -5.44
C GLU A 72 -0.92 11.64 -4.89
N VAL A 73 -2.10 12.23 -5.08
CA VAL A 73 -3.40 11.58 -4.87
C VAL A 73 -4.24 11.83 -6.11
N THR A 74 -4.53 10.78 -6.86
CA THR A 74 -5.40 10.85 -8.05
C THR A 74 -6.71 10.10 -7.78
N PRO A 75 -7.88 10.67 -8.12
CA PRO A 75 -9.12 9.89 -8.11
C PRO A 75 -8.96 8.66 -8.98
N PHE A 76 -9.34 7.50 -8.46
CA PHE A 76 -9.35 6.27 -9.24
C PHE A 76 -10.42 6.43 -10.32
N LYS A 77 -9.97 6.53 -11.57
CA LYS A 77 -10.84 6.46 -12.73
C LYS A 77 -10.66 5.08 -13.31
N PRO A 78 -11.68 4.21 -13.25
CA PRO A 78 -11.63 3.00 -14.05
C PRO A 78 -11.43 3.44 -15.50
N GLU A 79 -10.38 2.94 -16.15
CA GLU A 79 -10.24 3.10 -17.59
C GLU A 79 -11.45 2.40 -18.21
N THR A 80 -12.50 3.18 -18.50
CA THR A 80 -13.50 2.79 -19.48
C THR A 80 -12.78 2.76 -20.82
N ASP A 81 -12.25 1.59 -21.17
CA ASP A 81 -11.87 1.32 -22.54
C ASP A 81 -13.06 1.56 -23.47
N LEU A 82 -12.75 2.23 -24.58
CA LEU A 82 -13.58 2.62 -25.71
C LEU A 82 -14.25 1.43 -26.42
#